data_AF-G5HEQ7-F1
#
_entry.id   AF-G5HEQ7-F1
#
_cell.length_a   1.000
_cell.length_b   1.000
_cell.length_c   1.000
_cell.angle_alpha   90.00
_cell.angle_beta   90.00
_cell.angle_gamma   90.00
#
_symmetry.space_group_name_H-M   'P 1'
#
loop_
_entity.id
_entity.type
_entity.pdbx_description
1 polymer ?
#
loop_
_entity_poly.entity_id
_entity_poly.type
_entity_poly.pdbx_seq_one_letter_code
_entity_poly.pdbx_strand_id
1 'polypeptide(L)' 'MRIKTLAAISCFFTFGFFVGMAVPENTSYANAPDYLDIRTVIDFNATEAGLMLYTEDGFGWYWER' A
#
# COMPACT_ATOMS: atom_id res chain seq x y z
N MET A 1 0.44 -39.86 -1.58
CA MET A 1 0.38 -38.47 -2.07
C MET A 1 -0.71 -38.41 -3.13
N ARG A 2 -1.88 -37.84 -2.81
CA ARG A 2 -3.12 -37.93 -3.61
C ARG A 2 -3.16 -36.77 -4.61
N ILE A 3 -3.43 -37.04 -5.88
CA ILE A 3 -3.52 -36.05 -6.99
C ILE A 3 -4.33 -34.79 -6.64
N LYS A 4 -5.34 -34.91 -5.75
CA LYS A 4 -6.15 -33.79 -5.25
C LYS A 4 -5.35 -32.70 -4.53
N THR A 5 -4.26 -33.04 -3.83
CA THR A 5 -3.43 -32.04 -3.14
C THR A 5 -2.54 -31.24 -4.10
N LEU A 6 -2.14 -31.83 -5.25
CA LEU A 6 -1.33 -31.13 -6.25
C LEU A 6 -2.15 -30.09 -7.02
N ALA A 7 -3.40 -30.42 -7.36
CA ALA A 7 -4.33 -29.51 -8.03
C ALA A 7 -4.73 -28.30 -7.15
N ALA A 8 -4.83 -28.51 -5.83
CA ALA A 8 -5.12 -27.42 -4.90
C ALA A 8 -3.97 -26.39 -4.85
N ILE A 9 -2.72 -26.85 -4.87
CA ILE A 9 -1.52 -25.98 -4.82
C ILE A 9 -1.39 -25.13 -6.09
N SER A 10 -1.70 -25.69 -7.27
CA SER A 10 -1.64 -24.91 -8.52
C SER A 10 -2.69 -23.79 -8.58
N CYS A 11 -3.86 -24.01 -7.96
CA CYS A 11 -4.94 -23.01 -7.93
C CYS A 11 -4.57 -21.79 -7.05
N PHE A 12 -3.85 -22.02 -5.94
CA PHE A 12 -3.35 -20.93 -5.09
C PHE A 12 -2.29 -20.08 -5.81
N PHE A 13 -1.42 -20.70 -6.60
CA PHE A 13 -0.35 -19.99 -7.31
C PHE A 13 -0.88 -19.10 -8.45
N THR A 14 -1.91 -19.56 -9.17
CA THR A 14 -2.50 -18.76 -10.25
C THR A 14 -3.39 -17.64 -9.72
N PHE A 15 -4.18 -17.87 -8.66
CA PHE A 15 -5.06 -16.83 -8.12
C PHE A 15 -4.30 -15.65 -7.51
N GLY A 16 -3.19 -15.92 -6.80
CA GLY A 16 -2.34 -14.86 -6.24
C GLY A 16 -1.62 -14.02 -7.31
N PHE A 17 -1.22 -14.65 -8.42
CA PHE A 17 -0.49 -13.97 -9.50
C PHE A 17 -1.39 -12.99 -10.28
N PHE A 18 -2.61 -13.39 -10.65
CA PHE A 18 -3.51 -12.51 -11.40
C PHE A 18 -4.05 -11.33 -10.57
N VAL A 19 -4.24 -11.51 -9.27
CA VAL A 19 -4.64 -10.40 -8.37
C VAL A 19 -3.52 -9.37 -8.21
N GLY A 20 -2.25 -9.80 -8.16
CA GLY A 20 -1.11 -8.88 -8.11
C GLY A 20 -0.90 -8.06 -9.39
N MET A 21 -1.24 -8.62 -10.56
CA MET A 21 -1.13 -7.94 -11.86
C MET A 21 -2.31 -6.99 -12.16
N ALA A 22 -3.40 -7.06 -11.39
CA ALA A 22 -4.59 -6.21 -11.59
C ALA A 22 -4.50 -4.87 -10.83
N VAL A 23 -3.41 -4.63 -10.10
CA VAL A 23 -3.15 -3.34 -9.48
C VAL A 23 -2.77 -2.36 -10.60
N PRO A 24 -3.60 -1.34 -10.89
CA PRO A 24 -3.26 -0.37 -11.92
C PRO A 24 -1.92 0.28 -11.59
N GLU A 25 -1.06 0.43 -12.59
CA GLU A 25 0.31 0.96 -12.48
C GLU A 25 0.37 2.37 -11.86
N ASN A 26 -0.78 3.06 -11.86
CA ASN A 26 -0.99 4.37 -11.24
C ASN A 26 -1.30 4.33 -9.73
N THR A 27 -1.49 3.16 -9.13
CA THR A 27 -1.59 2.98 -7.67
C THR A 27 -0.33 2.36 -7.08
N SER A 28 0.79 2.53 -7.78
CA SER A 28 2.10 2.13 -7.31
C SER A 28 2.59 3.11 -6.25
N TYR A 29 2.85 2.64 -5.04
CA TYR A 29 3.68 3.35 -4.05
C TYR A 29 5.07 3.72 -4.62
N ALA A 30 5.51 3.12 -5.74
CA ALA A 30 6.75 3.50 -6.42
C ALA A 30 6.68 4.83 -7.18
N ASN A 31 5.48 5.43 -7.33
CA ASN A 31 5.30 6.80 -7.84
C ASN A 31 4.92 7.79 -6.73
N ALA A 32 4.93 7.36 -5.45
CA ALA A 32 4.80 8.32 -4.36
C ALA A 32 6.00 9.28 -4.44
N PRO A 33 5.78 10.60 -4.42
CA PRO A 33 6.87 11.56 -4.48
C PRO A 33 7.81 11.34 -3.29
N ASP A 34 9.12 11.50 -3.43
CA ASP A 34 10.06 11.40 -2.29
C ASP A 34 9.94 12.59 -1.32
N TYR A 35 9.05 13.53 -1.59
CA TYR A 35 8.84 14.74 -0.81
C TYR A 35 7.35 15.03 -0.60
N LEU A 36 7.04 15.55 0.57
CA LEU A 36 5.73 16.10 0.90
C LEU A 36 5.70 17.60 0.57
N ASP A 37 4.73 18.02 -0.26
CA ASP A 37 4.43 19.45 -0.41
C ASP A 37 3.68 19.97 0.83
N ILE A 38 4.38 20.66 1.72
CA ILE A 38 3.81 21.11 3.00
C ILE A 38 2.62 22.07 2.86
N ARG A 39 2.46 22.69 1.68
CA ARG A 39 1.37 23.64 1.42
C ARG A 39 0.02 22.95 1.36
N THR A 40 -0.01 21.64 1.15
CA THR A 40 -1.23 20.84 1.11
C THR A 40 -1.61 20.28 2.49
N VAL A 41 -0.80 20.49 3.53
CA VAL A 41 -1.08 19.98 4.87
C VAL A 41 -2.17 20.81 5.54
N ILE A 42 -3.23 20.15 5.98
CA ILE A 42 -4.39 20.78 6.64
C ILE A 42 -4.47 20.50 8.14
N ASP A 43 -3.88 19.41 8.61
CA ASP A 43 -3.89 19.03 10.02
C ASP A 43 -2.74 18.08 10.37
N PHE A 44 -2.47 17.87 11.65
CA PHE A 44 -1.47 16.94 12.15
C PHE A 44 -1.89 16.23 13.44
N ASN A 45 -1.36 15.03 13.65
CA ASN A 45 -1.49 14.31 14.91
C ASN A 45 -0.14 13.76 15.36
N ALA A 46 0.35 14.23 16.50
CA ALA A 46 1.56 13.74 17.13
C ALA A 46 1.20 12.67 18.17
N THR A 47 1.80 11.48 18.03
CA THR A 47 1.60 10.35 18.95
C THR A 47 2.92 9.98 19.63
N GLU A 48 2.87 9.03 20.56
CA GLU A 48 4.09 8.45 21.12
C GLU A 48 4.91 7.69 20.07
N ALA A 49 4.30 7.17 19.00
CA ALA A 49 4.96 6.37 17.99
C ALA A 49 5.55 7.19 16.82
N GLY A 50 5.02 8.39 16.58
CA GLY A 50 5.40 9.18 15.42
C GLY A 50 4.48 10.37 15.15
N LEU A 51 4.63 10.95 13.96
CA LEU A 51 3.89 12.11 13.47
C LEU A 51 3.06 11.72 12.24
N MET A 52 1.77 11.99 12.30
CA MET A 52 0.85 11.90 11.16
C MET A 52 0.54 13.29 10.63
N LEU A 53 0.63 13.48 9.31
CA LEU A 53 0.26 14.70 8.59
C LEU A 53 -0.89 14.39 7.64
N TYR A 54 -1.94 15.22 7.65
CA TYR A 54 -3.11 15.08 6.79
C TYR A 54 -3.08 16.11 5.68
N THR A 55 -3.30 15.70 4.42
CA THR A 55 -3.26 16.60 3.26
C THR A 55 -4.65 16.82 2.64
N GLU A 56 -4.82 17.95 1.94
CA GLU A 56 -6.08 18.37 1.30
C GLU A 56 -6.69 17.33 0.35
N ASP A 57 -5.84 16.53 -0.29
CA ASP A 57 -6.22 15.45 -1.23
C ASP A 57 -6.70 14.17 -0.54
N GLY A 58 -6.73 14.15 0.80
CA GLY A 58 -7.16 13.01 1.60
C GLY A 58 -6.09 11.93 1.80
N PHE A 59 -4.88 12.14 1.28
CA PHE A 59 -3.73 11.31 1.61
C PHE A 59 -3.13 11.72 2.97
N GLY A 60 -2.25 10.87 3.49
CA GLY A 60 -1.65 11.08 4.80
C GLY A 60 -0.22 10.58 4.83
N TRP A 61 0.64 11.33 5.52
CA TRP A 61 2.07 11.08 5.60
C TRP A 61 2.46 10.77 7.04
N TYR A 62 3.08 9.62 7.25
CA TYR A 62 3.48 9.16 8.58
C TYR A 62 5.00 9.10 8.71
N TRP A 63 5.51 9.63 9.83
CA TRP A 63 6.92 9.60 10.19
C TRP A 63 7.09 8.96 11.58
N GLU A 64 7.80 7.84 11.64
CA GLU A 64 8.15 7.14 12.88
C GLU A 64 9.24 7.88 13.69
N ARG A 65 9.20 7.77 15.02
CA ARG A 65 10.26 8.29 15.91
C ARG A 65 11.49 7.40 15.92
#